data_AF-H6RL73-F1
#
_entry.id   AF-H6RL73-F1
#
_cell.length_a   1.000
_cell.length_b   1.000
_cell.length_c   1.000
_cell.angle_alpha   90.00
_cell.angle_beta   90.00
_cell.angle_gamma   90.00
#
_symmetry.space_group_name_H-M   'P 1'
#
loop_
_entity.id
_entity.type
_entity.pdbx_description
1 polymer ?
#
loop_
_entity_poly.entity_id
_entity_poly.type
_entity_poly.pdbx_seq_one_letter_code
_entity_poly.pdbx_strand_id
1 'polypeptide(L)'
;MTAFRDHLGEQLEVDLAAAGPGSRLGDDLELDSIQRLEALVAVEDLGVHLADDSVGPEQTLGGLHELYLRALQEPPVDDSAAPAADGGR
;
A
#
# COMPACT_ATOMS: atom_id res chain seq x y z
N MET A 1 -1.64 -6.30 11.73
CA MET A 1 -0.58 -6.95 10.92
C MET A 1 -0.95 -8.35 10.44
N THR A 2 -1.41 -9.30 11.27
CA THR A 2 -1.78 -10.66 10.78
C THR A 2 -2.84 -10.63 9.67
N ALA A 3 -3.99 -9.97 9.91
CA ALA A 3 -5.04 -9.86 8.89
C ALA A 3 -4.59 -9.15 7.59
N PHE A 4 -3.77 -8.10 7.71
CA PHE A 4 -3.18 -7.40 6.56
C PHE A 4 -2.29 -8.35 5.74
N ARG A 5 -1.44 -9.11 6.42
CA ARG A 5 -0.52 -10.05 5.80
C ARG A 5 -1.24 -11.22 5.16
N ASP A 6 -2.29 -11.73 5.81
CA ASP A 6 -3.08 -12.83 5.26
C ASP A 6 -3.80 -12.37 3.97
N HIS A 7 -4.44 -11.20 3.99
CA HIS A 7 -5.05 -10.60 2.78
C HIS A 7 -4.03 -10.40 1.65
N LEU A 8 -2.86 -9.86 1.97
CA LEU A 8 -1.80 -9.66 0.98
C LEU A 8 -1.30 -11.01 0.40
N GLY A 9 -1.15 -12.02 1.25
CA GLY A 9 -0.74 -13.36 0.82
C GLY A 9 -1.80 -14.05 -0.05
N GLU A 10 -3.09 -13.87 0.26
CA GLU A 10 -4.20 -14.38 -0.54
C GLU A 10 -4.27 -13.71 -1.92
N GLN A 11 -4.09 -12.37 -1.99
CA GLN A 11 -4.13 -11.64 -3.27
C GLN A 11 -2.93 -11.97 -4.17
N LEU A 12 -1.74 -12.12 -3.59
CA LEU A 12 -0.52 -12.41 -4.34
C LEU A 12 -0.32 -13.90 -4.62
N GLU A 13 -1.16 -14.77 -4.04
CA GLU A 13 -0.97 -16.22 -4.02
C GLU A 13 0.40 -16.63 -3.42
N VAL A 14 0.88 -15.90 -2.40
CA VAL A 14 2.17 -16.10 -1.72
C VAL A 14 1.98 -16.46 -0.25
N ASP A 15 2.71 -17.45 0.24
CA ASP A 15 2.74 -17.76 1.68
C ASP A 15 3.59 -16.72 2.44
N LEU A 16 2.90 -15.87 3.20
CA LEU A 16 3.53 -14.88 4.07
C LEU A 16 3.53 -15.30 5.55
N ALA A 17 3.18 -16.55 5.88
CA ALA A 17 2.98 -16.97 7.27
C ALA A 17 4.28 -16.84 8.10
N ALA A 18 5.42 -17.13 7.48
CA ALA A 18 6.75 -17.00 8.06
C ALA A 18 7.39 -15.61 7.86
N ALA A 19 6.81 -14.76 7.00
CA ALA A 19 7.33 -13.42 6.73
C ALA A 19 7.19 -12.50 7.94
N GLY A 20 8.28 -11.85 8.30
CA GLY A 20 8.34 -10.86 9.36
C GLY A 20 8.23 -9.43 8.81
N PRO A 21 8.04 -8.42 9.67
CA PRO A 21 7.98 -7.02 9.23
C PRO A 21 9.28 -6.51 8.58
N GLY A 22 10.41 -7.18 8.82
CA GLY A 22 11.69 -6.88 8.17
C GLY A 22 11.88 -7.53 6.80
N SER A 23 11.00 -8.46 6.39
CA SER A 23 11.13 -9.16 5.11
C SER A 23 10.94 -8.19 3.95
N ARG A 24 11.95 -8.10 3.10
CA ARG A 24 11.96 -7.30 1.87
C ARG A 24 11.09 -7.95 0.81
N LEU A 25 10.30 -7.14 0.12
CA LEU A 25 9.41 -7.59 -0.95
C LEU A 25 10.21 -8.22 -2.08
N GLY A 26 11.31 -7.60 -2.51
CA GLY A 26 12.12 -8.11 -3.62
C GLY A 26 13.09 -9.24 -3.23
N ASP A 27 13.80 -9.11 -2.11
CA ASP A 27 14.88 -10.05 -1.76
C ASP A 27 14.39 -11.26 -0.94
N ASP A 28 13.57 -11.03 0.10
CA ASP A 28 13.19 -12.10 1.04
C ASP A 28 11.92 -12.82 0.60
N LEU A 29 11.00 -12.10 -0.04
CA LEU A 29 9.73 -12.64 -0.56
C LEU A 29 9.77 -12.93 -2.05
N GLU A 30 10.90 -12.61 -2.71
CA GLU A 30 11.16 -12.84 -4.13
C GLU A 30 10.05 -12.29 -5.06
N LEU A 31 9.35 -11.23 -4.62
CA LEU A 31 8.29 -10.60 -5.41
C LEU A 31 8.90 -9.84 -6.59
N ASP A 32 8.47 -10.16 -7.80
CA ASP A 32 8.90 -9.45 -8.99
C ASP A 32 8.26 -8.05 -9.09
N SER A 33 8.61 -7.28 -10.14
CA SER A 33 8.09 -5.92 -10.31
C SER A 33 6.58 -5.82 -10.46
N ILE A 34 5.94 -6.81 -11.09
CA ILE A 34 4.49 -6.88 -11.25
C ILE A 34 3.86 -7.24 -9.91
N GLN A 35 4.37 -8.27 -9.23
CA GLN A 35 3.86 -8.69 -7.93
C GLN A 35 3.96 -7.59 -6.86
N ARG A 36 4.98 -6.72 -6.93
CA ARG A 36 5.07 -5.55 -6.04
C ARG A 36 4.00 -4.50 -6.34
N LEU A 37 3.63 -4.29 -7.61
CA LEU A 37 2.51 -3.42 -7.96
C LEU A 37 1.18 -4.05 -7.54
N GLU A 38 1.02 -5.35 -7.72
CA GLU A 38 -0.14 -6.10 -7.22
C GLU A 38 -0.23 -6.00 -5.69
N ALA A 39 0.90 -5.97 -4.99
CA ALA A 39 0.94 -5.76 -3.55
C ALA A 39 0.39 -4.38 -3.15
N LEU A 40 0.66 -3.32 -3.94
CA LEU A 40 0.04 -2.02 -3.72
C LEU A 40 -1.47 -2.10 -3.93
N VAL A 41 -1.91 -2.66 -5.05
CA VAL A 41 -3.34 -2.80 -5.38
C VAL A 41 -4.09 -3.58 -4.29
N ALA A 42 -3.50 -4.67 -3.80
CA ALA A 42 -4.06 -5.46 -2.70
C ALA A 42 -4.22 -4.65 -1.40
N VAL A 43 -3.32 -3.71 -1.14
CA VAL A 43 -3.44 -2.78 0.00
C VAL A 43 -4.52 -1.74 -0.27
N GLU A 44 -4.64 -1.23 -1.49
CA GLU A 44 -5.68 -0.27 -1.86
C GLU A 44 -7.09 -0.85 -1.76
N ASP A 45 -7.25 -2.15 -2.03
CA ASP A 45 -8.51 -2.89 -1.83
C ASP A 45 -9.01 -2.88 -0.38
N LEU A 46 -8.13 -2.54 0.59
CA LEU A 46 -8.50 -2.33 1.99
C LEU A 46 -9.12 -0.94 2.25
N GLY A 47 -9.35 -0.15 1.20
CA GLY A 47 -10.02 1.14 1.26
C GLY A 47 -9.09 2.33 1.49
N VAL A 48 -7.80 2.18 1.16
CA VAL A 48 -6.81 3.28 1.17
C VAL A 48 -6.32 3.57 -0.24
N HIS A 49 -5.70 4.74 -0.44
CA HIS A 49 -5.00 5.05 -1.69
C HIS A 49 -3.53 5.30 -1.37
N LEU A 50 -2.64 4.65 -2.11
CA LEU A 50 -1.19 4.79 -1.95
C LEU A 50 -0.60 5.36 -3.24
N ALA A 51 0.47 6.14 -3.14
CA ALA A 51 1.17 6.62 -4.33
C ALA A 51 1.89 5.46 -5.03
N ASP A 52 1.84 5.37 -6.36
CA ASP A 52 2.50 4.31 -7.15
C ASP A 52 3.99 4.14 -6.85
N ASP A 53 4.71 5.24 -6.53
CA ASP A 53 6.13 5.21 -6.18
C ASP A 53 6.41 4.65 -4.76
N SER A 54 5.38 4.24 -4.02
CA SER A 54 5.52 3.78 -2.63
C SER A 54 6.03 2.34 -2.49
N VAL A 55 6.19 1.60 -3.60
CA VAL A 55 6.68 0.21 -3.58
C VAL A 55 7.95 0.04 -4.40
N GLY A 56 9.02 -0.36 -3.73
CA GLY A 56 10.31 -0.71 -4.35
C GLY A 56 10.77 -2.10 -3.92
N PRO A 57 11.84 -2.65 -4.52
CA PRO A 57 12.39 -3.95 -4.13
C PRO A 57 12.92 -3.95 -2.68
N GLU A 58 13.45 -2.82 -2.20
CA GLU A 58 13.92 -2.63 -0.81
C GLU A 58 12.78 -2.41 0.19
N GLN A 59 11.53 -2.25 -0.29
CA GLN A 59 10.37 -2.09 0.59
C GLN A 59 10.22 -3.36 1.43
N THR A 60 9.87 -3.20 2.71
CA THR A 60 9.58 -4.35 3.58
C THR A 60 8.08 -4.52 3.79
N LEU A 61 7.67 -5.74 4.14
CA LEU A 61 6.30 -6.05 4.53
C LEU A 61 5.81 -5.17 5.68
N GLY A 62 6.68 -4.92 6.66
CA GLY A 62 6.38 -4.01 7.78
C GLY A 62 6.20 -2.58 7.32
N GLY A 63 7.09 -2.08 6.45
CA GLY A 63 6.96 -0.72 5.91
C GLY A 63 5.70 -0.55 5.04
N LEU A 64 5.30 -1.59 4.29
CA LEU A 64 4.05 -1.55 3.53
C LEU A 64 2.82 -1.50 4.45
N HIS A 65 2.85 -2.25 5.56
CA HIS A 65 1.81 -2.16 6.59
C HIS A 65 1.79 -0.78 7.29
N GLU A 66 2.94 -0.15 7.52
CA GLU A 66 2.99 1.22 8.06
C GLU A 66 2.41 2.25 7.07
N LEU A 67 2.67 2.10 5.76
CA LEU A 67 2.04 2.94 4.73
C LEU A 67 0.51 2.80 4.76
N TYR A 68 0.00 1.58 4.87
CA TYR A 68 -1.42 1.32 5.06
C TYR A 68 -1.98 2.02 6.32
N LEU A 69 -1.33 1.85 7.48
CA LEU A 69 -1.76 2.46 8.74
C LEU A 69 -1.73 3.99 8.69
N ARG A 70 -0.78 4.56 7.96
CA ARG A 70 -0.71 6.01 7.72
C ARG A 70 -1.86 6.46 6.84
N ALA A 71 -2.11 5.78 5.73
CA ALA A 71 -3.17 6.12 4.79
C ALA A 71 -4.57 6.04 5.42
N LEU A 72 -4.79 5.14 6.39
CA LEU A 72 -6.02 5.10 7.19
C LEU A 72 -6.25 6.36 8.04
N GLN A 73 -5.20 7.11 8.37
CA GLN A 73 -5.27 8.32 9.18
C GLN A 73 -5.35 9.59 8.32
N GLU A 74 -4.98 9.51 7.05
CA GLU A 74 -5.09 10.62 6.12
C GLU A 74 -6.54 10.68 5.59
N PRO A 75 -7.29 11.78 5.82
CA PRO A 75 -8.62 11.91 5.23
C PRO A 75 -8.49 11.83 3.70
N PRO A 76 -9.46 11.22 2.98
CA PRO A 76 -9.42 11.19 1.53
C PRO A 76 -9.26 12.64 1.05
N VAL A 77 -8.17 12.91 0.34
CA VAL A 77 -7.93 14.21 -0.27
C VAL A 77 -9.03 14.41 -1.30
N ASP A 78 -10.06 15.14 -0.89
CA ASP A 78 -11.18 15.51 -1.74
C ASP A 78 -10.61 16.42 -2.83
N ASP A 79 -10.36 15.87 -4.03
CA ASP A 79 -9.95 16.62 -5.24
C ASP A 79 -11.07 17.59 -5.70
N SER A 80 -12.14 17.74 -4.92
CA SER A 80 -13.24 18.69 -5.14
C SER A 80 -13.09 20.02 -4.39
N ALA A 81 -11.87 20.44 -4.02
CA ALA A 81 -11.59 21.85 -3.76
C ALA A 81 -11.40 22.61 -5.08
N ALA A 82 -12.48 22.71 -5.87
CA ALA A 82 -12.56 23.69 -6.94
C ALA A 82 -12.24 25.08 -6.34
N PRO A 83 -11.34 25.89 -6.94
CA PRO A 83 -11.16 27.26 -6.50
C PRO A 83 -12.49 27.98 -6.71
N ALA A 84 -13.17 28.28 -5.60
CA ALA A 84 -14.36 29.11 -5.59
C ALA A 84 -14.05 30.36 -6.41
N ALA A 85 -14.83 30.55 -7.48
CA ALA A 85 -14.75 31.70 -8.35
C ALA A 85 -14.73 32.98 -7.50
N ASP A 86 -13.63 33.74 -7.58
CA ASP A 86 -13.60 35.12 -7.12
C ASP A 86 -14.41 35.97 -8.11
N GLY A 87 -15.73 35.90 -7.96
CA GLY A 87 -16.65 36.89 -8.49
C GLY A 87 -16.60 38.11 -7.57
N GLY A 88 -15.78 39.10 -7.93
CA GLY A 88 -15.35 40.12 -6.97
C GLY A 88 -15.13 41.54 -7.49
N ARG A 89 -15.99 42.03 -8.40
CA ARG A 89 -16.27 43.46 -8.71
C ARG A 89 -15.39 44.20 -9.71
#